data_AF-A0A9D8LWB5-F1
#
_entry.id   AF-A0A9D8LWB5-F1
#
_cell.length_a   1.000
_cell.length_b   1.000
_cell.length_c   1.000
_cell.angle_alpha   90.00
_cell.angle_beta   90.00
_cell.angle_gamma   90.00
#
_symmetry.space_group_name_H-M   'P 1'
#
loop_
_entity.id
_entity.type
_entity.pdbx_description
1 polymer ?
#
loop_
_entity_poly.entity_id
_entity_poly.type
_entity_poly.pdbx_seq_one_letter_code
_entity_poly.pdbx_strand_id
1 'polypeptide(L)'
;MRARLACLAVLTPAMIPGALAAGPCPAESARYVQRGDKGTELALLAAGSFGTAASNLFLRVRTARQSYWFRIQAANGYGGLTLEAIRDPSSVAPAERGQPIAAASDTAEPATPLRLIPLRRDLSEIADAPRAGSAAPAILFLPDFGPTLWYDSAELGGSGEREIVSRSAFVLASCGRR
;
A
#
# COMPACT_ATOMS: atom_id res chain seq x y z
N MET A 1 18.18 -67.55 14.24
CA MET A 1 17.97 -66.47 13.23
C MET A 1 16.59 -65.86 13.42
N ARG A 2 16.48 -64.64 13.96
CA ARG A 2 15.31 -63.76 13.78
C ARG A 2 15.84 -62.32 13.69
N ALA A 3 15.68 -61.74 12.50
CA ALA A 3 16.24 -60.46 12.10
C ALA A 3 15.50 -59.29 12.75
N ARG A 4 16.28 -58.26 13.12
CA ARG A 4 15.83 -56.96 13.60
C ARG A 4 15.30 -56.14 12.41
N LEU A 5 14.07 -55.61 12.50
CA LEU A 5 13.65 -54.48 11.66
C LEU A 5 13.84 -53.20 12.47
N ALA A 6 14.80 -52.37 12.06
CA ALA A 6 14.96 -51.00 12.54
C ALA A 6 14.28 -50.08 11.53
N CYS A 7 13.19 -49.42 11.94
CA CYS A 7 12.58 -48.33 11.18
C CYS A 7 13.50 -47.10 11.24
N LEU A 8 14.16 -46.77 10.13
CA LEU A 8 14.73 -45.44 9.94
C LEU A 8 13.58 -44.45 9.67
N ALA A 9 13.32 -43.57 10.63
CA ALA A 9 12.50 -42.40 10.41
C ALA A 9 13.32 -41.36 9.63
N VAL A 10 12.96 -41.13 8.36
CA VAL A 10 13.53 -40.09 7.53
C VAL A 10 12.95 -38.74 7.97
N LEU A 11 13.77 -37.93 8.65
CA LEU A 11 13.48 -36.52 8.93
C LEU A 11 13.58 -35.74 7.62
N THR A 12 12.44 -35.43 7.00
CA THR A 12 12.36 -34.44 5.93
C THR A 12 12.46 -33.03 6.53
N PRO A 13 13.49 -32.23 6.21
CA PRO A 13 13.53 -30.84 6.64
C PRO A 13 12.38 -30.08 5.97
N ALA A 14 11.53 -29.47 6.79
CA ALA A 14 10.51 -28.53 6.33
C ALA A 14 11.22 -27.37 5.61
N MET A 15 11.05 -27.30 4.29
CA MET A 15 11.39 -26.09 3.53
C MET A 15 10.53 -24.96 4.04
N ILE A 16 11.11 -24.10 4.88
CA ILE A 16 10.58 -22.76 5.13
C ILE A 16 10.69 -22.03 3.78
N PRO A 17 9.58 -21.54 3.18
CA PRO A 17 9.66 -20.74 1.97
C PRO A 17 10.56 -19.55 2.25
N GLY A 18 11.70 -19.52 1.57
CA GLY A 18 12.73 -18.51 1.76
C GLY A 18 12.16 -17.11 1.59
N ALA A 19 12.53 -16.22 2.50
CA ALA A 19 12.58 -14.81 2.20
C ALA A 19 13.45 -14.64 0.94
N LEU A 20 12.81 -14.47 -0.21
CA LEU A 20 13.49 -14.18 -1.46
C LEU A 20 14.43 -13.00 -1.17
N ALA A 21 15.73 -13.25 -1.40
CA ALA A 21 16.75 -12.23 -1.42
C ALA A 21 16.27 -11.11 -2.33
N ALA A 22 15.87 -10.00 -1.72
CA ALA A 22 15.46 -8.81 -2.43
C ALA A 22 16.69 -8.27 -3.17
N GLY A 23 16.76 -8.52 -4.47
CA GLY A 23 17.38 -7.53 -5.36
C GLY A 23 16.73 -6.16 -5.10
N PRO A 24 17.34 -5.04 -5.56
CA PRO A 24 16.75 -3.73 -5.36
C PRO A 24 15.32 -3.75 -5.89
N CYS A 25 14.33 -3.64 -5.01
CA CYS A 25 12.94 -3.64 -5.39
C CYS A 25 12.55 -2.22 -5.77
N PRO A 26 12.29 -1.93 -7.06
CA PRO A 26 11.79 -0.61 -7.43
C PRO A 26 10.42 -0.39 -6.79
N ALA A 27 10.17 0.83 -6.33
CA ALA A 27 8.93 1.17 -5.63
C ALA A 27 7.68 0.75 -6.44
N GLU A 28 7.64 1.00 -7.75
CA GLU A 28 6.54 0.65 -8.67
C GLU A 28 6.31 -0.86 -8.87
N SER A 29 7.24 -1.68 -8.42
CA SER A 29 7.21 -3.15 -8.50
C SER A 29 6.86 -3.79 -7.16
N ALA A 30 6.76 -2.98 -6.10
CA ALA A 30 6.52 -3.43 -4.74
C ALA A 30 5.05 -3.77 -4.48
N ARG A 31 4.83 -4.89 -3.79
CA ARG A 31 3.53 -5.30 -3.25
C ARG A 31 3.66 -5.54 -1.76
N TYR A 32 2.72 -4.97 -1.02
CA TYR A 32 2.68 -5.01 0.42
C TYR A 32 1.42 -5.73 0.90
N VAL A 33 1.54 -6.46 2.00
CA VAL A 33 0.41 -7.08 2.68
C VAL A 33 0.23 -6.44 4.04
N GLN A 34 -1.02 -6.24 4.45
CA GLN A 34 -1.31 -5.70 5.76
C GLN A 34 -1.10 -6.77 6.84
N ARG A 35 -0.40 -6.42 7.93
CA ARG A 35 -0.12 -7.38 9.01
C ARG A 35 -1.39 -7.74 9.78
N GLY A 36 -1.68 -9.03 9.92
CA GLY A 36 -2.82 -9.49 10.71
C GLY A 36 -4.19 -9.29 10.03
N ASP A 37 -4.20 -8.91 8.76
CA ASP A 37 -5.41 -8.88 7.92
C ASP A 37 -5.25 -9.88 6.77
N LYS A 38 -6.33 -10.58 6.42
CA LYS A 38 -6.35 -11.50 5.29
C LYS A 38 -7.03 -10.83 4.10
N GLY A 39 -6.23 -10.27 3.20
CA GLY A 39 -6.69 -9.86 1.88
C GLY A 39 -6.48 -8.39 1.55
N THR A 40 -6.12 -7.55 2.54
CA THR A 40 -5.77 -6.16 2.26
C THR A 40 -4.33 -6.03 1.76
N GLU A 41 -4.19 -5.48 0.56
CA GLU A 41 -2.92 -5.30 -0.14
C GLU A 41 -2.72 -3.84 -0.54
N LEU A 42 -1.46 -3.41 -0.52
CA LEU A 42 -1.06 -2.11 -1.04
C LEU A 42 -0.05 -2.31 -2.17
N ALA A 43 -0.21 -1.55 -3.26
CA ALA A 43 0.75 -1.50 -4.34
C ALA A 43 1.07 -0.04 -4.71
N LEU A 44 2.30 0.20 -5.12
CA LEU A 44 2.69 1.45 -5.78
C LEU A 44 2.78 1.20 -7.28
N LEU A 45 2.27 2.12 -8.09
CA LEU A 45 2.19 1.97 -9.55
C LEU A 45 2.70 3.23 -10.23
N ALA A 46 3.44 3.10 -11.33
CA ALA A 46 3.89 4.25 -12.11
C ALA A 46 2.70 5.11 -12.58
N ALA A 47 2.74 6.39 -12.26
CA ALA A 47 1.72 7.36 -12.65
C ALA A 47 2.04 8.07 -13.98
N GLY A 48 3.26 7.91 -14.52
CA GLY A 48 3.66 8.62 -15.74
C GLY A 48 3.59 10.15 -15.56
N SER A 49 2.92 10.84 -16.49
CA SER A 49 2.72 12.30 -16.46
C SER A 49 1.72 12.79 -15.41
N PHE A 50 1.06 11.90 -14.67
CA PHE A 50 0.02 12.22 -13.69
C PHE A 50 0.55 12.27 -12.24
N GLY A 51 1.86 12.18 -12.08
CA GLY A 51 2.52 12.35 -10.78
C GLY A 51 2.44 13.76 -10.23
N THR A 52 2.80 13.91 -8.95
CA THR A 52 3.03 15.20 -8.28
C THR A 52 4.52 15.50 -8.26
N ALA A 53 4.88 16.72 -7.83
CA ALA A 53 6.26 17.05 -7.52
C ALA A 53 6.86 16.09 -6.47
N ALA A 54 6.04 15.64 -5.52
CA ALA A 54 6.41 14.69 -4.48
C ALA A 54 6.67 13.29 -5.06
N SER A 55 5.75 12.73 -5.85
CA SER A 55 5.85 11.36 -6.36
C SER A 55 5.29 11.19 -7.77
N ASN A 56 5.96 10.37 -8.58
CA ASN A 56 5.47 9.88 -9.87
C ASN A 56 4.81 8.49 -9.77
N LEU A 57 4.29 8.13 -8.59
CA LEU A 57 3.58 6.89 -8.32
C LEU A 57 2.13 7.19 -7.87
N PHE A 58 1.22 6.32 -8.27
CA PHE A 58 -0.06 6.12 -7.58
C PHE A 58 0.09 5.08 -6.48
N LEU A 59 -0.67 5.26 -5.41
CA LEU A 59 -0.82 4.26 -4.36
C LEU A 59 -2.21 3.64 -4.50
N ARG A 60 -2.27 2.32 -4.52
CA ARG A 60 -3.53 1.56 -4.52
C ARG A 60 -3.61 0.71 -3.26
N VAL A 61 -4.71 0.82 -2.52
CA VAL A 61 -5.06 -0.12 -1.46
C VAL A 61 -6.24 -0.96 -1.91
N ARG A 62 -6.07 -2.27 -1.98
CA ARG A 62 -7.13 -3.22 -2.32
C ARG A 62 -7.60 -3.89 -1.03
N THR A 63 -8.88 -3.74 -0.70
CA THR A 63 -9.54 -4.45 0.40
C THR A 63 -10.26 -5.69 -0.14
N ALA A 64 -11.01 -6.38 0.72
CA ALA A 64 -11.89 -7.47 0.30
C ALA A 64 -13.05 -7.00 -0.60
N ARG A 65 -13.44 -5.72 -0.51
CA ARG A 65 -14.59 -5.17 -1.25
C ARG A 65 -14.20 -4.48 -2.54
N GLN A 66 -13.14 -3.67 -2.50
CA GLN A 66 -12.80 -2.78 -3.63
C GLN A 66 -11.35 -2.29 -3.59
N SER A 67 -10.99 -1.47 -4.57
CA SER A 67 -9.70 -0.79 -4.62
C SER A 67 -9.87 0.71 -4.44
N TYR A 68 -9.07 1.28 -3.55
CA TYR A 68 -8.94 2.71 -3.31
C TYR A 68 -7.65 3.21 -3.95
N TRP A 69 -7.71 4.37 -4.58
CA TRP A 69 -6.61 4.93 -5.36
C TRP A 69 -6.25 6.32 -4.85
N PHE A 70 -4.94 6.59 -4.77
CA PHE A 70 -4.42 7.81 -4.19
C PHE A 70 -3.26 8.38 -4.99
N ARG A 71 -3.15 9.71 -4.99
CA ARG A 71 -1.91 10.43 -5.25
C ARG A 71 -1.18 10.70 -3.96
N ILE A 72 0.14 10.59 -4.00
CA ILE A 72 1.00 10.93 -2.88
C ILE A 72 1.33 12.42 -2.98
N GLN A 73 1.00 13.15 -1.92
CA GLN A 73 1.29 14.55 -1.75
C GLN A 73 2.36 14.72 -0.66
N ALA A 74 3.14 15.79 -0.75
CA ALA A 74 4.01 16.22 0.34
C ALA A 74 3.50 17.57 0.82
N ALA A 75 3.40 17.74 2.13
CA ALA A 75 3.16 19.05 2.70
C ALA A 75 4.35 19.97 2.40
N ASN A 76 4.07 21.26 2.20
CA ASN A 76 5.13 22.25 2.11
C ASN A 76 5.79 22.40 3.49
N GLY A 77 7.09 22.08 3.61
CA GLY A 77 7.81 22.16 4.88
C GLY A 77 7.70 20.91 5.75
N TYR A 78 7.30 21.05 7.01
CA TYR A 78 7.42 19.99 8.05
C TYR A 78 6.20 19.06 8.19
N GLY A 79 5.28 19.03 7.21
CA GLY A 79 3.97 18.36 7.34
C GLY A 79 3.89 16.90 6.88
N GLY A 80 5.01 16.28 6.50
CA GLY A 80 5.07 14.87 6.08
C GLY A 80 4.35 14.58 4.76
N LEU A 81 4.04 13.29 4.52
CA LEU A 81 3.38 12.82 3.31
C LEU A 81 1.90 12.54 3.57
N THR A 82 1.06 12.92 2.61
CA THR A 82 -0.39 12.71 2.66
C THR A 82 -0.89 12.06 1.38
N LEU A 83 -2.10 11.53 1.43
CA LEU A 83 -2.79 10.89 0.33
C LEU A 83 -4.02 11.69 -0.06
N GLU A 84 -4.14 11.94 -1.35
CA GLU A 84 -5.32 12.53 -1.97
C GLU A 84 -6.05 11.45 -2.77
N ALA A 85 -7.33 11.22 -2.46
CA ALA A 85 -8.14 10.21 -3.14
C ALA A 85 -8.40 10.62 -4.59
N ILE A 86 -8.21 9.67 -5.52
CA ILE A 86 -8.44 9.86 -6.94
C ILE A 86 -9.36 8.78 -7.48
N ARG A 87 -9.98 9.03 -8.63
CA ARG A 87 -10.71 7.99 -9.36
C ARG A 87 -9.75 6.89 -9.84
N ASP A 88 -10.26 5.68 -9.99
CA ASP A 88 -9.49 4.57 -10.56
C ASP A 88 -8.92 4.97 -11.94
N PRO A 89 -7.59 5.05 -12.13
CA PRO A 89 -6.99 5.50 -13.38
C PRO A 89 -7.33 4.62 -14.60
N SER A 90 -7.78 3.38 -14.37
CA SER A 90 -8.19 2.45 -15.42
C SER A 90 -9.66 2.60 -15.85
N SER A 91 -10.50 3.26 -15.06
CA SER A 91 -11.93 3.45 -15.36
C SER A 91 -12.25 4.81 -15.99
N VAL A 92 -11.27 5.71 -16.10
CA VAL A 92 -11.44 7.09 -16.59
C VAL A 92 -10.67 7.35 -17.87
N ALA A 93 -11.05 8.40 -18.60
CA ALA A 93 -10.32 8.82 -19.80
C ALA A 93 -8.88 9.24 -19.43
N PRO A 94 -7.90 9.13 -20.36
CA PRO A 94 -6.52 9.50 -20.08
C PRO A 94 -6.33 10.92 -19.52
N ALA A 95 -7.13 11.89 -19.98
CA ALA A 95 -7.07 13.28 -19.51
C ALA A 95 -7.55 13.47 -18.05
N GLU A 96 -8.27 12.49 -17.51
CA GLU A 96 -8.86 12.53 -16.17
C GLU A 96 -8.08 11.69 -15.15
N ARG A 97 -7.01 11.01 -15.56
CA ARG A 97 -6.20 10.20 -14.67
C ARG A 97 -5.49 11.06 -13.62
N GLY A 98 -5.53 10.62 -12.37
CA GLY A 98 -4.96 11.37 -11.25
C GLY A 98 -5.77 12.59 -10.84
N GLN A 99 -6.94 12.84 -11.44
CA GLN A 99 -7.85 13.87 -10.94
C GLN A 99 -8.44 13.41 -9.60
N PRO A 100 -8.52 14.31 -8.60
CA PRO A 100 -9.17 14.00 -7.33
C PRO A 100 -10.61 13.56 -7.54
N ILE A 101 -11.10 12.73 -6.62
CA ILE A 101 -12.56 12.56 -6.47
C ILE A 101 -13.07 13.93 -6.04
N ALA A 102 -14.09 14.46 -6.74
CA ALA A 102 -14.60 15.81 -6.47
C ALA A 102 -14.85 15.95 -4.97
N ALA A 103 -14.20 16.93 -4.34
CA ALA A 103 -14.39 17.21 -2.93
C ALA A 103 -15.90 17.35 -2.66
N ALA A 104 -16.38 16.74 -1.57
CA ALA A 104 -17.65 17.15 -1.00
C ALA A 104 -17.64 18.69 -0.93
N SER A 105 -18.72 19.32 -1.39
CA SER A 105 -18.90 20.76 -1.64
C SER A 105 -18.05 21.70 -0.79
N ASP A 106 -17.73 22.89 -1.31
CA ASP A 106 -16.99 24.00 -0.66
C ASP A 106 -17.48 24.41 0.76
N THR A 107 -18.58 23.83 1.26
CA THR A 107 -19.14 23.99 2.61
C THR A 107 -18.79 22.87 3.58
N ALA A 108 -18.13 21.79 3.14
CA ALA A 108 -17.70 20.69 3.99
C ALA A 108 -16.40 21.07 4.73
N GLU A 109 -16.31 20.72 6.01
CA GLU A 109 -15.01 20.80 6.70
C GLU A 109 -13.99 19.94 5.94
N PRO A 110 -12.76 20.43 5.74
CA PRO A 110 -11.76 19.67 5.01
C PRO A 110 -11.50 18.36 5.74
N ALA A 111 -11.73 17.24 5.05
CA ALA A 111 -11.40 15.92 5.56
C ALA A 111 -9.95 15.90 6.05
N THR A 112 -9.73 15.33 7.24
CA THR A 112 -8.37 15.18 7.76
C THR A 112 -7.53 14.41 6.74
N PRO A 113 -6.40 14.95 6.28
CA PRO A 113 -5.65 14.33 5.21
C PRO A 113 -5.13 12.96 5.67
N LEU A 114 -5.35 11.95 4.83
CA LEU A 114 -4.84 10.61 5.06
C LEU A 114 -3.32 10.62 5.05
N ARG A 115 -2.67 10.28 6.16
CA ARG A 115 -1.21 10.29 6.22
C ARG A 115 -0.62 9.04 5.60
N LEU A 116 0.52 9.22 4.93
CA LEU A 116 1.41 8.15 4.50
C LEU A 116 2.71 8.25 5.29
N ILE A 117 3.10 7.17 5.97
CA ILE A 117 4.36 7.12 6.71
C ILE A 117 5.19 5.95 6.15
N PRO A 118 6.12 6.22 5.22
CA PRO A 118 7.03 5.20 4.72
C PRO A 118 8.18 4.98 5.71
N LEU A 119 8.47 3.73 6.01
CA LEU A 119 9.49 3.36 6.99
C LEU A 119 10.51 2.39 6.41
N ARG A 120 11.73 2.50 6.94
CA ARG A 120 12.79 1.48 6.78
C ARG A 120 12.51 0.28 7.68
N ARG A 121 13.33 -0.76 7.56
CA ARG A 121 13.22 -1.98 8.39
C ARG A 121 13.47 -1.72 9.87
N ASP A 122 14.27 -0.72 10.20
CA ASP A 122 14.57 -0.26 11.57
C ASP A 122 13.51 0.70 12.12
N LEU A 123 12.39 0.88 11.39
CA LEU A 123 11.28 1.78 11.73
C LEU A 123 11.64 3.27 11.69
N SER A 124 12.80 3.66 11.15
CA SER A 124 13.08 5.05 10.84
C SER A 124 12.22 5.53 9.68
N GLU A 125 11.73 6.77 9.78
CA GLU A 125 10.92 7.38 8.74
C GLU A 125 11.75 7.77 7.51
N ILE A 126 11.13 7.65 6.34
CA ILE A 126 11.63 8.14 5.07
C ILE A 126 10.83 9.41 4.77
N ALA A 127 11.48 10.57 4.87
CA ALA A 127 10.82 11.86 4.68
C ALA A 127 10.35 12.08 3.24
N ASP A 128 11.11 11.59 2.26
CA ASP A 128 10.78 11.75 0.84
C ASP A 128 9.71 10.75 0.40
N ALA A 129 8.81 11.21 -0.47
CA ALA A 129 7.82 10.34 -1.09
C ALA A 129 8.50 9.28 -1.98
N PRO A 130 8.02 8.03 -1.98
CA PRO A 130 8.53 6.99 -2.88
C PRO A 130 8.39 7.41 -4.34
N ARG A 131 9.39 7.13 -5.18
CA ARG A 131 9.38 7.45 -6.62
C ARG A 131 9.70 6.23 -7.47
N ALA A 132 9.23 6.21 -8.70
CA ALA A 132 9.56 5.14 -9.63
C ALA A 132 11.08 5.04 -9.82
N GLY A 133 11.60 3.82 -9.85
CA GLY A 133 13.03 3.53 -9.91
C GLY A 133 13.79 3.69 -8.59
N SER A 134 13.20 4.28 -7.54
CA SER A 134 13.81 4.31 -6.21
C SER A 134 13.56 2.98 -5.48
N ALA A 135 14.36 2.71 -4.45
CA ALA A 135 14.12 1.57 -3.58
C ALA A 135 12.73 1.69 -2.90
N ALA A 136 12.00 0.59 -2.88
CA ALA A 136 10.72 0.47 -2.18
C ALA A 136 10.92 0.59 -0.66
N PRO A 137 10.10 1.39 0.05
CA PRO A 137 10.06 1.36 1.52
C PRO A 137 9.80 -0.06 2.01
N ALA A 138 10.37 -0.43 3.16
CA ALA A 138 10.17 -1.75 3.72
C ALA A 138 8.76 -1.90 4.31
N ILE A 139 8.24 -0.80 4.86
CA ILE A 139 6.96 -0.73 5.53
C ILE A 139 6.28 0.57 5.08
N LEU A 140 4.96 0.49 4.84
CA LEU A 140 4.11 1.65 4.63
C LEU A 140 3.04 1.65 5.73
N PHE A 141 2.86 2.78 6.38
CA PHE A 141 1.85 2.92 7.43
C PHE A 141 0.84 4.01 7.05
N LEU A 142 -0.43 3.66 7.21
CA LEU A 142 -1.60 4.46 6.86
C LEU A 142 -2.49 4.58 8.10
N PRO A 143 -2.12 5.40 9.10
CA PRO A 143 -2.79 5.41 10.41
C PRO A 143 -4.28 5.77 10.34
N ASP A 144 -4.65 6.55 9.32
CA ASP A 144 -5.97 7.16 9.20
C ASP A 144 -6.90 6.36 8.26
N PHE A 145 -6.37 5.42 7.46
CA PHE A 145 -7.13 4.70 6.43
C PHE A 145 -8.29 3.87 7.00
N GLY A 146 -8.03 3.06 8.03
CA GLY A 146 -9.08 2.23 8.64
C GLY A 146 -10.24 3.05 9.23
N PRO A 147 -9.97 4.08 10.06
CA PRO A 147 -11.01 5.00 10.52
C PRO A 147 -11.79 5.65 9.38
N THR A 148 -11.13 6.16 8.33
CA THR A 148 -11.82 6.78 7.20
C THR A 148 -12.68 5.77 6.44
N LEU A 149 -12.26 4.51 6.30
CA LEU A 149 -13.10 3.45 5.73
C LEU A 149 -14.36 3.13 6.57
N TRP A 150 -14.33 3.43 7.86
CA TRP A 150 -15.46 3.17 8.75
C TRP A 150 -16.46 4.33 8.79
N TYR A 151 -15.97 5.57 8.74
CA TYR A 151 -16.80 6.77 8.87
C TYR A 151 -17.12 7.45 7.54
N ASP A 152 -16.15 7.50 6.62
CA ASP A 152 -16.15 8.42 5.47
C ASP A 152 -15.72 7.74 4.16
N SER A 153 -16.02 6.44 3.98
CA SER A 153 -15.51 5.64 2.84
C SER A 153 -15.94 6.18 1.47
N ALA A 154 -17.07 6.89 1.39
CA ALA A 154 -17.54 7.54 0.18
C ALA A 154 -16.59 8.65 -0.32
N GLU A 155 -15.90 9.34 0.59
CA GLU A 155 -14.90 10.37 0.23
C GLU A 155 -13.69 9.78 -0.49
N LEU A 156 -13.43 8.48 -0.26
CA LEU A 156 -12.36 7.74 -0.91
C LEU A 156 -12.82 7.06 -2.23
N GLY A 157 -14.07 7.31 -2.64
CA GLY A 157 -14.68 6.64 -3.79
C GLY A 157 -15.30 5.28 -3.49
N GLY A 158 -15.50 4.97 -2.20
CA GLY A 158 -16.17 3.77 -1.77
C GLY A 158 -17.70 3.86 -1.88
N SER A 159 -18.38 2.73 -1.64
CA SER A 159 -19.85 2.64 -1.67
C SER A 159 -20.57 3.36 -0.52
N GLY A 160 -19.84 3.95 0.44
CA GLY A 160 -20.40 4.51 1.68
C GLY A 160 -20.72 3.46 2.75
N GLU A 161 -20.62 2.17 2.42
CA GLU A 161 -20.70 1.12 3.42
C GLU A 161 -19.43 1.04 4.26
N ARG A 162 -19.59 0.64 5.52
CA ARG A 162 -18.49 0.52 6.47
C ARG A 162 -17.61 -0.68 6.14
N GLU A 163 -16.30 -0.45 6.12
CA GLU A 163 -15.30 -1.52 5.99
C GLU A 163 -14.43 -1.60 7.24
N ILE A 164 -14.18 -2.82 7.72
CA ILE A 164 -13.23 -3.08 8.79
C ILE A 164 -11.94 -3.56 8.14
N VAL A 165 -10.89 -2.76 8.29
CA VAL A 165 -9.52 -3.16 7.97
C VAL A 165 -8.68 -3.03 9.23
N SER A 166 -7.62 -3.83 9.33
CA SER A 166 -6.67 -3.71 10.43
C SER A 166 -6.05 -2.31 10.46
N ARG A 167 -5.69 -1.82 11.65
CA ARG A 167 -4.94 -0.55 11.82
C ARG A 167 -3.42 -0.78 11.80
N SER A 168 -2.97 -1.87 11.20
CA SER A 168 -1.58 -2.27 11.17
C SER A 168 -0.87 -1.79 9.92
N ALA A 169 0.46 -1.87 9.94
CA ALA A 169 1.30 -1.50 8.82
C ALA A 169 1.26 -2.53 7.68
N PHE A 170 1.51 -2.01 6.48
CA PHE A 170 1.72 -2.77 5.26
C PHE A 170 3.19 -3.12 5.14
N VAL A 171 3.52 -4.41 5.10
CA VAL A 171 4.90 -4.91 5.03
C VAL A 171 5.17 -5.37 3.60
N LEU A 172 6.34 -5.01 3.07
CA LEU A 172 6.79 -5.44 1.75
C LEU A 172 6.79 -6.97 1.69
N ALA A 173 5.94 -7.53 0.84
CA ALA A 173 5.72 -8.98 0.75
C ALA A 173 6.41 -9.58 -0.47
N SER A 174 6.36 -8.87 -1.60
CA SER A 174 6.98 -9.32 -2.84
C SER A 174 7.38 -8.15 -3.72
N CYS A 175 8.31 -8.42 -4.63
CA CYS A 175 8.68 -7.54 -5.72
C CYS A 175 8.45 -8.29 -7.03
N GLY A 176 7.54 -7.82 -7.86
CA GLY A 176 7.26 -8.44 -9.16
C GLY A 176 7.92 -7.63 -10.27
N ARG A 177 8.63 -8.28 -11.19
CA ARG A 177 8.83 -7.69 -12.52
C ARG A 177 7.46 -7.70 -13.20
N ARG A 178 7.01 -6.55 -13.70
CA ARG A 178 5.94 -6.54 -14.70
C ARG A 178 6.50 -6.95 -16.04
#